data_AF-A0A9D0P5S5-F1
#
_entry.id   AF-A0A9D0P5S5-F1
#
_cell.length_a   1.000
_cell.length_b   1.000
_cell.length_c   1.000
_cell.angle_alpha   90.00
_cell.angle_beta   90.00
_cell.angle_gamma   90.00
#
_symmetry.space_group_name_H-M   'P 1'
#
loop_
_entity.id
_entity.type
_entity.pdbx_description
1 polymer ?
#
loop_
_entity_poly.entity_id
_entity_poly.type
_entity_poly.pdbx_seq_one_letter_code
_entity_poly.pdbx_strand_id
1 'polypeptide(L)'
;MKSYRNPRQPTLFQPTRQYPDASCHPHGLHQGHRKHRITILLIITITGAPSLTAADIYRWVDQQGNVSFSDKAPPNMKAEKLYLSPANAYPARPTPPPSIPDKDSATSPIAKPMPLSTTEENCGYWGLQLRTLKKQDAVYIDNKNHFRGNRENFSLGYVGSRSYLSDQQRQKETEKLEQAIKKHCGDTPEAHKRQLEAMLKIKRKERCEALKARLAQMLQPGKRTANSDIRDTRAKIETACATDQRARKSRARKLQGTLESSENHRENHITSPYQ
;
A
#
# COMPACT_ATOMS: atom_id res chain seq x y z
N MET A 1 -6.43 -52.19 -14.39
CA MET A 1 -5.72 -51.39 -13.37
C MET A 1 -4.58 -50.63 -14.04
N LYS A 2 -4.71 -49.31 -14.22
CA LYS A 2 -3.66 -48.48 -14.86
C LYS A 2 -2.81 -47.83 -13.76
N SER A 3 -1.52 -48.20 -13.72
CA SER A 3 -0.53 -47.71 -12.77
C SER A 3 -0.08 -46.30 -13.15
N TYR A 4 -0.36 -45.32 -12.29
CA TYR A 4 0.10 -43.94 -12.43
C TYR A 4 1.50 -43.80 -11.80
N ARG A 5 2.52 -43.54 -12.63
CA ARG A 5 3.86 -43.17 -12.16
C ARG A 5 3.88 -41.70 -11.74
N ASN A 6 4.37 -41.47 -10.52
CA ASN A 6 4.51 -40.18 -9.85
C ASN A 6 5.71 -39.39 -10.45
N PRO A 7 5.53 -38.14 -10.91
CA PRO A 7 6.65 -37.33 -11.40
C PRO A 7 7.51 -36.78 -10.24
N ARG A 8 8.82 -36.91 -10.40
CA ARG A 8 9.88 -36.47 -9.46
C ARG A 8 9.77 -34.96 -9.16
N GLN A 9 9.92 -34.61 -7.89
CA GLN A 9 10.00 -33.23 -7.43
C GLN A 9 11.32 -32.56 -7.86
N PRO A 10 11.30 -31.27 -8.25
CA PRO A 10 12.51 -30.51 -8.53
C PRO A 10 13.22 -30.08 -7.24
N THR A 11 14.54 -30.27 -7.21
CA THR A 11 15.45 -29.84 -6.15
C THR A 11 15.55 -28.31 -6.11
N LEU A 12 15.28 -27.74 -4.93
CA LEU A 12 15.44 -26.32 -4.62
C LEU A 12 16.92 -25.95 -4.52
N PHE A 13 17.41 -25.20 -5.50
CA PHE A 13 18.71 -24.53 -5.45
C PHE A 13 18.62 -23.31 -4.53
N GLN A 14 19.32 -23.32 -3.40
CA GLN A 14 19.46 -22.13 -2.54
C GLN A 14 20.72 -21.34 -2.93
N PRO A 15 20.62 -20.05 -3.30
CA PRO A 15 21.79 -19.22 -3.48
C PRO A 15 22.28 -18.65 -2.13
N THR A 16 23.49 -19.01 -1.74
CA THR A 16 24.23 -18.38 -0.64
C THR A 16 24.75 -17.01 -1.09
N ARG A 17 24.06 -15.92 -0.71
CA ARG A 17 24.63 -14.57 -0.78
C ARG A 17 25.36 -14.26 0.52
N GLN A 18 26.68 -14.37 0.49
CA GLN A 18 27.58 -13.69 1.44
C GLN A 18 27.46 -12.18 1.25
N TYR A 19 27.05 -11.47 2.31
CA TYR A 19 27.15 -10.01 2.39
C TYR A 19 28.45 -9.66 3.12
N PRO A 20 29.25 -8.70 2.61
CA PRO A 20 30.41 -8.20 3.32
C PRO A 20 30.01 -7.27 4.48
N ASP A 21 30.70 -7.43 5.60
CA ASP A 21 30.55 -6.63 6.81
C ASP A 21 30.86 -5.15 6.56
N ALA A 22 29.87 -4.29 6.82
CA ALA A 22 30.02 -2.84 6.79
C ALA A 22 30.34 -2.33 8.20
N SER A 23 31.62 -2.08 8.45
CA SER A 23 32.13 -1.43 9.65
C SER A 23 31.69 0.04 9.72
N CYS A 24 30.83 0.39 10.68
CA CYS A 24 30.43 1.77 10.95
C CYS A 24 31.46 2.45 11.87
N HIS A 25 32.13 3.51 11.39
CA HIS A 25 32.91 4.43 12.22
C HIS A 25 32.01 5.52 12.84
N PRO A 26 32.13 5.82 14.15
CA PRO A 26 31.43 6.95 14.78
C PRO A 26 32.19 8.26 14.56
N HIS A 27 31.55 9.25 13.95
CA HIS A 27 32.01 10.65 13.95
C HIS A 27 31.54 11.35 15.23
N GLY A 28 32.50 11.97 15.93
CA GLY A 28 32.32 12.65 17.20
C GLY A 28 31.46 13.92 17.12
N LEU A 29 30.68 14.14 18.19
CA LEU A 29 29.91 15.35 18.43
C LEU A 29 30.75 16.33 19.27
N HIS A 30 31.03 17.51 18.72
CA HIS A 30 31.57 18.64 19.46
C HIS A 30 30.51 19.24 20.39
N GLN A 31 30.77 19.22 21.69
CA GLN A 31 30.02 19.95 22.71
C GLN A 31 30.57 21.38 22.86
N GLY A 32 29.76 22.37 22.52
CA GLY A 32 30.03 23.78 22.82
C GLY A 32 29.32 24.21 24.10
N HIS A 33 30.06 24.28 25.20
CA HIS A 33 29.62 24.90 26.45
C HIS A 33 29.58 26.42 26.32
N ARG A 34 28.42 27.04 26.56
CA ARG A 34 28.34 28.46 26.98
C ARG A 34 27.73 28.55 28.37
N LYS A 35 28.61 28.86 29.33
CA LYS A 35 28.30 29.20 30.71
C LYS A 35 27.74 30.61 30.76
N HIS A 36 26.49 30.80 31.17
CA HIS A 36 26.05 32.06 31.75
C HIS A 36 25.43 31.81 33.12
N ARG A 37 26.18 32.26 34.13
CA ARG A 37 25.83 32.39 35.54
C ARG A 37 25.30 33.80 35.75
N ILE A 38 24.04 33.99 36.17
CA ILE A 38 23.51 35.13 36.98
C ILE A 38 22.16 34.61 37.54
N THR A 39 21.99 34.19 38.80
CA THR A 39 21.98 34.91 40.09
C THR A 39 20.66 35.68 40.36
N ILE A 40 19.86 35.14 41.30
CA ILE A 40 18.84 35.78 42.18
C ILE A 40 17.46 36.13 41.58
N LEU A 41 16.39 35.43 41.99
CA LEU A 41 15.39 35.91 42.97
C LEU A 41 14.34 34.84 43.30
N LEU A 42 14.15 34.67 44.60
CA LEU A 42 13.30 33.75 45.34
C LEU A 42 11.82 34.20 45.26
N ILE A 43 10.98 33.49 44.50
CA ILE A 43 9.52 33.57 44.62
C ILE A 43 8.96 32.15 44.60
N ILE A 44 8.42 31.75 45.76
CA ILE A 44 7.72 30.51 46.02
C ILE A 44 6.40 30.52 45.24
N THR A 45 6.43 29.99 44.02
CA THR A 45 5.22 29.63 43.27
C THR A 45 4.96 28.15 43.47
N ILE A 46 3.90 27.86 44.23
CA ILE A 46 3.27 26.55 44.37
C ILE A 46 2.73 26.17 42.97
N THR A 47 3.57 25.56 42.14
CA THR A 47 3.16 24.93 40.89
C THR A 47 2.79 23.48 41.20
N GLY A 48 1.48 23.24 41.30
CA GLY A 48 0.94 21.90 41.34
C GLY A 48 1.38 21.13 40.10
N ALA A 49 2.32 20.21 40.27
CA ALA A 49 2.72 19.29 39.23
C ALA A 49 1.50 18.41 38.90
N PRO A 50 0.96 18.44 37.67
CA PRO A 50 -0.05 17.47 37.29
C PRO A 50 0.60 16.09 37.34
N SER A 51 0.13 15.23 38.23
CA SER A 51 0.50 13.82 38.26
C SER A 51 0.07 13.21 36.93
N LEU A 52 1.03 13.06 36.01
CA LEU A 52 0.86 12.32 34.78
C LEU A 52 0.78 10.83 35.14
N THR A 53 -0.39 10.39 35.62
CA THR A 53 -0.67 8.95 35.75
C THR A 53 -0.69 8.39 34.34
N ALA A 54 0.24 7.50 34.04
CA ALA A 54 0.20 6.73 32.79
C ALA A 54 -1.19 6.08 32.69
N ALA A 55 -1.96 6.43 31.66
CA ALA A 55 -3.29 5.90 31.47
C ALA A 55 -3.18 4.40 31.16
N ASP A 56 -3.80 3.58 31.99
CA ASP A 56 -3.92 2.15 31.74
C ASP A 56 -4.86 1.92 30.56
N ILE A 57 -4.41 1.22 29.52
CA ILE A 57 -5.27 0.88 28.38
C ILE A 57 -5.80 -0.54 28.55
N TYR A 58 -7.11 -0.70 28.47
CA TYR A 58 -7.81 -1.97 28.56
C TYR A 58 -8.29 -2.40 27.18
N ARG A 59 -8.22 -3.71 26.90
CA ARG A 59 -8.73 -4.36 25.70
C ARG A 59 -9.73 -5.44 26.08
N TRP A 60 -10.86 -5.52 25.38
CA TRP A 60 -11.82 -6.61 25.55
C TRP A 60 -12.46 -6.98 24.21
N VAL A 61 -13.15 -8.12 24.20
CA VAL A 61 -13.96 -8.58 23.07
C VAL A 61 -15.42 -8.49 23.50
N ASP A 62 -16.26 -7.80 22.73
CA ASP A 62 -17.69 -7.69 23.00
C ASP A 62 -18.45 -8.98 22.64
N GLN A 63 -19.77 -8.99 22.86
CA GLN A 63 -20.63 -10.15 22.57
C GLN A 63 -20.70 -10.49 21.08
N GLN A 64 -20.39 -9.53 20.20
CA GLN A 64 -20.38 -9.67 18.75
C GLN A 64 -19.01 -10.07 18.21
N GLY A 65 -18.00 -10.24 19.08
CA GLY A 65 -16.64 -10.62 18.69
C GLY A 65 -15.75 -9.42 18.31
N ASN A 66 -16.21 -8.18 18.48
CA ASN A 66 -15.39 -7.01 18.16
C ASN A 66 -14.41 -6.69 19.29
N VAL A 67 -13.17 -6.36 18.92
CA VAL A 67 -12.15 -5.92 19.88
C VAL A 67 -12.29 -4.42 20.13
N SER A 68 -12.45 -4.03 21.39
CA SER A 68 -12.55 -2.64 21.83
C SER A 68 -11.41 -2.26 22.79
N PHE A 69 -11.07 -0.97 22.82
CA PHE A 69 -10.01 -0.40 23.67
C PHE A 69 -10.52 0.82 24.45
N SER A 70 -10.13 0.98 25.71
CA SER A 70 -10.53 2.10 26.58
C SER A 70 -9.53 2.34 27.69
N ASP A 71 -9.42 3.58 28.17
CA ASP A 71 -8.60 3.95 29.34
C ASP A 71 -9.24 3.51 30.67
N LYS A 72 -10.50 3.06 30.62
CA LYS A 72 -11.24 2.52 31.76
C LYS A 72 -11.74 1.11 31.45
N ALA A 73 -11.56 0.21 32.40
CA ALA A 73 -12.11 -1.13 32.32
C ALA A 73 -13.64 -1.07 32.19
N PRO A 74 -14.24 -1.76 31.22
CA PRO A 74 -15.69 -1.84 31.09
C PRO A 74 -16.32 -2.54 32.30
N PRO A 75 -17.45 -2.04 32.82
CA PRO A 75 -18.17 -2.74 33.88
C PRO A 75 -18.71 -4.07 33.35
N ASN A 76 -18.59 -5.13 34.15
CA ASN A 76 -19.14 -6.46 33.87
C ASN A 76 -18.57 -7.20 32.65
N MET A 77 -17.42 -6.79 32.11
CA MET A 77 -16.72 -7.54 31.05
C MET A 77 -15.30 -7.88 31.48
N LYS A 78 -14.81 -9.05 31.05
CA LYS A 78 -13.40 -9.41 31.24
C LYS A 78 -12.56 -8.59 30.27
N ALA A 79 -11.78 -7.65 30.81
CA ALA A 79 -10.84 -6.85 30.05
C ALA A 79 -9.40 -7.22 30.41
N GLU A 80 -8.55 -7.26 29.38
CA GLU A 80 -7.11 -7.44 29.49
C GLU A 80 -6.45 -6.06 29.56
N LYS A 81 -5.67 -5.81 30.61
CA LYS A 81 -4.86 -4.58 30.73
C LYS A 81 -3.63 -4.70 29.84
N LEU A 82 -3.49 -3.79 28.89
CA LEU A 82 -2.36 -3.73 27.97
C LEU A 82 -1.25 -2.84 28.51
N TYR A 83 -0.07 -3.44 28.67
CA TYR A 83 1.15 -2.70 28.99
C TYR A 83 1.80 -2.22 27.70
N LEU A 84 1.62 -0.93 27.39
CA LEU A 84 2.36 -0.30 26.32
C LEU A 84 3.77 0.02 26.81
N SER A 85 4.78 -0.37 26.04
CA SER A 85 6.14 0.11 26.28
C SER A 85 6.15 1.64 26.22
N PRO A 86 6.98 2.33 27.04
CA PRO A 86 7.09 3.77 27.02
C PRO A 86 7.27 4.23 25.57
N ALA A 87 6.32 5.01 25.06
CA ALA A 87 6.46 5.58 23.74
C ALA A 87 7.73 6.44 23.77
N ASN A 88 8.71 6.14 22.91
CA ASN A 88 9.91 6.95 22.77
C ASN A 88 9.46 8.41 22.64
N ALA A 89 9.78 9.22 23.65
CA ALA A 89 9.32 10.60 23.77
C ALA A 89 10.05 11.46 22.74
N TYR A 90 9.67 11.33 21.47
CA TYR A 90 9.97 12.34 20.49
C TYR A 90 9.25 13.61 20.91
N PRO A 91 9.91 14.78 20.87
CA PRO A 91 9.25 16.04 21.18
C PRO A 91 7.99 16.15 20.33
N ALA A 92 6.85 16.34 21.00
CA ALA A 92 5.58 16.45 20.32
C ALA A 92 5.70 17.58 19.29
N ARG A 93 5.54 17.24 18.01
CA ARG A 93 5.30 18.25 16.98
C ARG A 93 4.05 19.01 17.43
N PRO A 94 4.05 20.36 17.46
CA PRO A 94 2.90 21.12 17.93
C PRO A 94 1.66 20.59 17.22
N THR A 95 0.76 20.02 18.02
CA THR A 95 -0.48 19.48 17.52
C THR A 95 -1.28 20.66 16.97
N PRO A 96 -1.78 20.57 15.72
CA PRO A 96 -2.80 21.52 15.29
C PRO A 96 -3.95 21.47 16.32
N PRO A 97 -4.62 22.61 16.56
CA PRO A 97 -5.70 22.71 17.53
C PRO A 97 -6.69 21.54 17.32
N PRO A 98 -7.23 20.98 18.41
CA PRO A 98 -8.09 19.80 18.34
C PRO A 98 -9.25 20.08 17.39
N SER A 99 -9.25 19.40 16.24
CA SER A 99 -10.43 19.28 15.42
C SER A 99 -11.45 18.55 16.29
N ILE A 100 -12.46 19.28 16.75
CA ILE A 100 -13.58 18.71 17.49
C ILE A 100 -14.07 17.51 16.67
N PRO A 101 -14.09 16.28 17.24
CA PRO A 101 -14.65 15.15 16.54
C PRO A 101 -16.14 15.43 16.38
N ASP A 102 -16.56 15.81 15.18
CA ASP A 102 -17.96 15.92 14.83
C ASP A 102 -18.62 14.58 15.15
N LYS A 103 -19.48 14.60 16.17
CA LYS A 103 -20.34 13.49 16.60
C LYS A 103 -21.30 13.03 15.49
N ASP A 104 -21.24 13.67 14.32
CA ASP A 104 -21.96 13.36 13.10
C ASP A 104 -21.18 12.43 12.15
N SER A 105 -19.99 11.94 12.53
CA SER A 105 -19.22 10.98 11.71
C SER A 105 -19.86 9.58 11.56
N ALA A 106 -21.09 9.38 12.08
CA ALA A 106 -21.92 8.21 11.75
C ALA A 106 -22.67 8.35 10.40
N THR A 107 -22.63 9.52 9.77
CA THR A 107 -23.13 9.69 8.40
C THR A 107 -22.01 10.26 7.56
N SER A 108 -21.02 9.42 7.22
CA SER A 108 -20.23 9.68 6.01
C SER A 108 -21.27 9.89 4.90
N PRO A 109 -21.39 11.09 4.30
CA PRO A 109 -22.41 11.33 3.30
C PRO A 109 -22.21 10.26 2.24
N ILE A 110 -23.24 9.43 2.08
CA ILE A 110 -23.33 8.46 1.00
C ILE A 110 -23.16 9.30 -0.26
N ALA A 111 -21.93 9.32 -0.76
CA ALA A 111 -21.54 10.21 -1.83
C ALA A 111 -22.47 9.93 -3.00
N LYS A 112 -22.94 11.01 -3.66
CA LYS A 112 -23.79 10.93 -4.84
C LYS A 112 -23.30 9.77 -5.72
N PRO A 113 -24.16 8.79 -6.05
CA PRO A 113 -23.76 7.65 -6.85
C PRO A 113 -23.07 8.18 -8.09
N MET A 114 -21.80 7.79 -8.26
CA MET A 114 -21.03 8.06 -9.46
C MET A 114 -21.93 7.70 -10.65
N PRO A 115 -22.09 8.56 -11.66
CA PRO A 115 -23.04 8.33 -12.73
C PRO A 115 -22.79 6.94 -13.33
N LEU A 116 -23.78 6.04 -13.15
CA LEU A 116 -23.80 4.70 -13.71
C LEU A 116 -23.91 4.82 -15.24
N SER A 117 -22.82 5.21 -15.91
CA SER A 117 -22.66 4.76 -17.28
C SER A 117 -22.39 3.26 -17.16
N THR A 118 -23.21 2.40 -17.76
CA THR A 118 -23.00 0.93 -17.81
C THR A 118 -21.84 0.59 -18.75
N THR A 119 -20.71 1.25 -18.54
CA THR A 119 -19.50 1.10 -19.31
C THR A 119 -18.70 -0.07 -18.77
N GLU A 120 -17.99 -0.75 -19.66
CA GLU A 120 -17.06 -1.83 -19.36
C GLU A 120 -16.06 -1.44 -18.24
N GLU A 121 -15.73 -0.17 -18.14
CA GLU A 121 -14.85 0.39 -17.11
C GLU A 121 -15.45 0.29 -15.69
N ASN A 122 -16.76 0.51 -15.54
CA ASN A 122 -17.44 0.35 -14.25
C ASN A 122 -17.47 -1.10 -13.79
N CYS A 123 -17.68 -2.04 -14.70
CA CYS A 123 -17.62 -3.46 -14.39
C CYS A 123 -16.20 -3.91 -13.99
N GLY A 124 -15.17 -3.38 -14.67
CA GLY A 124 -13.79 -3.56 -14.24
C GLY A 124 -13.53 -2.98 -12.84
N TYR A 125 -14.09 -1.80 -12.55
CA TYR A 125 -13.91 -1.14 -11.26
C TYR A 125 -14.59 -1.90 -10.12
N TRP A 126 -15.87 -2.27 -10.27
CA TRP A 126 -16.59 -3.07 -9.28
C TRP A 126 -15.93 -4.44 -9.05
N GLY A 127 -15.50 -5.11 -10.12
CA GLY A 127 -14.76 -6.38 -10.01
C GLY A 127 -13.46 -6.24 -9.22
N LEU A 128 -12.74 -5.11 -9.39
CA LEU A 128 -11.53 -4.81 -8.61
C LEU A 128 -11.83 -4.54 -7.14
N GLN A 129 -12.88 -3.78 -6.85
CA GLN A 129 -13.32 -3.49 -5.48
C GLN A 129 -13.78 -4.77 -4.76
N LEU A 130 -14.60 -5.60 -5.41
CA LEU A 130 -15.08 -6.85 -4.85
C LEU A 130 -13.92 -7.80 -4.49
N ARG A 131 -12.94 -7.96 -5.39
CA ARG A 131 -11.73 -8.74 -5.08
C ARG A 131 -10.88 -8.13 -3.96
N THR A 132 -10.97 -6.83 -3.73
CA THR A 132 -10.26 -6.15 -2.64
C THR A 132 -10.96 -6.40 -1.32
N LEU A 133 -12.29 -6.31 -1.27
CA LEU A 133 -13.09 -6.60 -0.07
C LEU A 133 -13.00 -8.07 0.36
N LYS A 134 -12.99 -9.00 -0.61
CA LYS A 134 -12.86 -10.44 -0.34
C LYS A 134 -11.49 -10.89 0.16
N LYS A 135 -10.47 -10.03 0.10
CA LYS A 135 -9.18 -10.31 0.75
C LYS A 135 -9.32 -10.02 2.25
N GLN A 136 -8.68 -10.84 3.07
CA GLN A 136 -8.63 -10.63 4.53
C GLN A 136 -7.72 -9.46 4.96
N ASP A 137 -7.21 -8.68 4.00
CA ASP A 137 -6.41 -7.49 4.28
C ASP A 137 -7.28 -6.36 4.88
N ALA A 138 -6.67 -5.41 5.59
CA ALA A 138 -7.36 -4.19 6.01
C ALA A 138 -7.79 -3.35 4.78
N VAL A 139 -9.02 -2.85 4.79
CA VAL A 139 -9.60 -2.04 3.69
C VAL A 139 -10.07 -0.70 4.27
N TYR A 140 -9.89 0.37 3.50
CA TYR A 140 -10.36 1.71 3.86
C TYR A 140 -11.00 2.43 2.66
N ILE A 141 -11.84 3.41 2.98
CA ILE A 141 -12.37 4.39 2.03
C ILE A 141 -11.46 5.61 2.07
N ASP A 142 -11.02 6.04 0.88
CA ASP A 142 -10.23 7.25 0.71
C ASP A 142 -11.12 8.51 0.63
N ASN A 143 -10.54 9.71 0.73
CA ASN A 143 -11.29 10.97 0.61
C ASN A 143 -12.01 11.20 -0.74
N LYS A 144 -11.80 10.32 -1.73
CA LYS A 144 -12.51 10.30 -3.01
C LYS A 144 -13.58 9.22 -3.06
N ASN A 145 -13.92 8.63 -1.91
CA ASN A 145 -14.88 7.55 -1.77
C ASN A 145 -14.51 6.29 -2.56
N HIS A 146 -13.21 6.01 -2.74
CA HIS A 146 -12.75 4.78 -3.37
C HIS A 146 -12.30 3.75 -2.33
N PHE A 147 -12.70 2.49 -2.51
CA PHE A 147 -12.18 1.38 -1.73
C PHE A 147 -10.71 1.10 -2.08
N ARG A 148 -9.87 1.09 -1.04
CA ARG A 148 -8.45 0.78 -1.14
C ARG A 148 -8.11 -0.35 -0.18
N GLY A 149 -7.41 -1.36 -0.68
CA GLY A 149 -6.75 -2.33 0.19
C GLY A 149 -5.47 -1.72 0.75
N ASN A 150 -5.19 -1.94 2.03
CA ASN A 150 -3.95 -1.55 2.67
C ASN A 150 -2.81 -2.46 2.19
N ARG A 151 -2.31 -2.19 0.99
CA ARG A 151 -1.13 -2.86 0.42
C ARG A 151 0.09 -1.99 0.66
N GLU A 152 1.20 -2.60 1.07
CA GLU A 152 2.47 -1.90 1.37
C GLU A 152 2.85 -0.86 0.30
N ASN A 153 2.70 -1.21 -0.98
CA ASN A 153 3.10 -0.34 -2.08
C ASN A 153 2.15 0.84 -2.37
N PHE A 154 0.88 0.77 -1.96
CA PHE A 154 -0.09 1.87 -2.14
C PHE A 154 -0.07 2.84 -0.96
N SER A 155 0.20 2.34 0.24
CA SER A 155 0.20 3.13 1.47
C SER A 155 1.32 4.18 1.51
N LEU A 156 2.44 3.96 0.81
CA LEU A 156 3.60 4.86 0.76
C LEU A 156 3.36 6.18 0.02
N GLY A 157 2.36 6.22 -0.88
CA GLY A 157 2.06 7.40 -1.70
C GLY A 157 0.74 8.08 -1.37
N TYR A 158 -0.16 7.41 -0.65
CA TYR A 158 -1.48 7.97 -0.36
C TYR A 158 -1.43 8.94 0.82
N VAL A 159 -1.58 10.22 0.50
CA VAL A 159 -1.73 11.33 1.45
C VAL A 159 -3.20 11.74 1.47
N GLY A 160 -3.93 11.39 2.52
CA GLY A 160 -5.34 11.72 2.69
C GLY A 160 -5.99 10.94 3.83
N SER A 161 -7.19 11.36 4.22
CA SER A 161 -7.98 10.69 5.28
C SER A 161 -8.33 9.27 4.87
N ARG A 162 -8.27 8.34 5.83
CA ARG A 162 -8.62 6.94 5.66
C ARG A 162 -9.72 6.58 6.63
N SER A 163 -10.85 6.08 6.12
CA SER A 163 -11.91 5.51 6.96
C SER A 163 -11.90 3.99 6.80
N TYR A 164 -11.40 3.28 7.80
CA TYR A 164 -11.29 1.81 7.76
C TYR A 164 -12.68 1.18 7.94
N LEU A 165 -12.93 0.11 7.18
CA LEU A 165 -14.20 -0.62 7.28
C LEU A 165 -14.15 -1.64 8.41
N SER A 166 -15.22 -1.71 9.20
CA SER A 166 -15.52 -2.86 10.04
C SER A 166 -15.90 -4.08 9.20
N ASP A 167 -15.88 -5.28 9.79
CA ASP A 167 -16.25 -6.51 9.08
C ASP A 167 -17.72 -6.49 8.62
N GLN A 168 -18.61 -5.92 9.43
CA GLN A 168 -20.01 -5.74 9.04
C GLN A 168 -20.16 -4.78 7.85
N GLN A 169 -19.41 -3.66 7.83
CA GLN A 169 -19.40 -2.74 6.70
C GLN A 169 -18.83 -3.40 5.44
N ARG A 170 -17.75 -4.17 5.59
CA ARG A 170 -17.12 -4.94 4.51
C ARG A 170 -18.10 -5.93 3.89
N GLN A 171 -18.88 -6.65 4.70
CA GLN A 171 -19.88 -7.60 4.22
C GLN A 171 -21.00 -6.89 3.43
N LYS A 172 -21.55 -5.80 3.99
CA LYS A 172 -22.59 -5.00 3.30
C LYS A 172 -22.13 -4.47 1.94
N GLU A 173 -20.90 -3.94 1.87
CA GLU A 173 -20.36 -3.44 0.60
C GLU A 173 -20.02 -4.57 -0.38
N THR A 174 -19.63 -5.75 0.13
CA THR A 174 -19.43 -6.95 -0.70
C THR A 174 -20.74 -7.36 -1.38
N GLU A 175 -21.83 -7.49 -0.62
CA GLU A 175 -23.15 -7.86 -1.13
C GLU A 175 -23.66 -6.83 -2.16
N LYS A 176 -23.49 -5.54 -1.86
CA LYS A 176 -23.87 -4.45 -2.77
C LYS A 176 -23.12 -4.51 -4.10
N LEU A 177 -21.80 -4.76 -4.07
CA LEU A 177 -21.00 -4.91 -5.29
C LEU A 177 -21.36 -6.16 -6.08
N GLU A 178 -21.63 -7.28 -5.41
CA GLU A 178 -22.09 -8.50 -6.07
C GLU A 178 -23.43 -8.28 -6.79
N GLN A 179 -24.37 -7.59 -6.14
CA GLN A 179 -25.63 -7.21 -6.77
C GLN A 179 -25.43 -6.27 -7.96
N ALA A 180 -24.54 -5.27 -7.85
CA ALA A 180 -24.22 -4.35 -8.94
C ALA A 180 -23.61 -5.09 -10.15
N ILE A 181 -22.65 -5.97 -9.91
CA ILE A 181 -22.01 -6.79 -10.96
C ILE A 181 -23.05 -7.68 -11.63
N LYS A 182 -23.86 -8.40 -10.84
CA LYS A 182 -24.92 -9.27 -11.36
C LYS A 182 -25.92 -8.50 -12.23
N LYS A 183 -26.32 -7.31 -11.79
CA LYS A 183 -27.30 -6.46 -12.50
C LYS A 183 -26.75 -5.86 -13.79
N HIS A 184 -25.47 -5.49 -13.82
CA HIS A 184 -24.94 -4.60 -14.87
C HIS A 184 -23.86 -5.21 -15.76
N CYS A 185 -23.19 -6.27 -15.34
CA CYS A 185 -21.93 -6.69 -15.99
C CYS A 185 -22.02 -7.99 -16.78
N GLY A 186 -23.17 -8.68 -16.78
CA GLY A 186 -23.37 -9.97 -17.44
C GLY A 186 -22.58 -11.10 -16.78
N ASP A 187 -23.03 -12.35 -16.98
CA ASP A 187 -22.41 -13.55 -16.40
C ASP A 187 -21.84 -14.52 -17.46
N THR A 188 -21.65 -14.04 -18.69
CA THR A 188 -21.08 -14.87 -19.75
C THR A 188 -19.55 -14.93 -19.64
N PRO A 189 -18.88 -15.99 -20.11
CA PRO A 189 -17.43 -16.06 -20.16
C PRO A 189 -16.76 -14.85 -20.83
N GLU A 190 -17.38 -14.31 -21.88
CA GLU A 190 -16.91 -13.11 -22.60
C GLU A 190 -17.05 -11.85 -21.74
N ALA A 191 -18.13 -11.76 -20.95
CA ALA A 191 -18.30 -10.68 -19.99
C ALA A 191 -17.22 -10.73 -18.89
N HIS A 192 -16.94 -11.92 -18.35
CA HIS A 192 -15.85 -12.14 -17.39
C HIS A 192 -14.49 -11.77 -17.97
N LYS A 193 -14.23 -12.10 -19.24
CA LYS A 193 -13.00 -11.71 -19.94
C LYS A 193 -12.86 -10.19 -20.06
N ARG A 194 -13.91 -9.50 -20.50
CA ARG A 194 -13.93 -8.02 -20.60
C ARG A 194 -13.72 -7.34 -19.25
N GLN A 195 -14.39 -7.84 -18.20
CA GLN A 195 -14.17 -7.38 -16.83
C GLN A 195 -12.71 -7.52 -16.40
N LEU A 196 -12.09 -8.67 -16.68
CA LEU A 196 -10.68 -8.90 -16.35
C LEU A 196 -9.74 -7.95 -17.11
N GLU A 197 -9.99 -7.71 -18.40
CA GLU A 197 -9.21 -6.76 -19.20
C GLU A 197 -9.34 -5.32 -18.67
N ALA A 198 -10.56 -4.88 -18.35
CA ALA A 198 -10.80 -3.58 -17.72
C ALA A 198 -10.10 -3.46 -16.36
N MET A 199 -10.17 -4.49 -15.52
CA MET A 199 -9.43 -4.56 -14.24
C MET A 199 -7.92 -4.42 -14.43
N LEU A 200 -7.34 -5.09 -15.43
CA LEU A 200 -5.90 -5.01 -15.72
C LEU A 200 -5.50 -3.62 -16.18
N LYS A 201 -6.34 -2.95 -16.99
CA LYS A 201 -6.15 -1.58 -17.43
C LYS A 201 -6.14 -0.61 -16.24
N ILE A 202 -7.11 -0.75 -15.32
CA ILE A 202 -7.18 0.04 -14.08
C ILE A 202 -5.92 -0.16 -13.23
N LYS A 203 -5.54 -1.41 -12.95
CA LYS A 203 -4.32 -1.73 -12.17
C LYS A 203 -3.06 -1.14 -12.79
N ARG A 204 -2.95 -1.17 -14.13
CA ARG A 204 -1.82 -0.58 -14.84
C ARG A 204 -1.77 0.94 -14.65
N LYS A 205 -2.92 1.62 -14.81
CA LYS A 205 -3.05 3.07 -14.56
C LYS A 205 -2.65 3.42 -13.12
N GLU A 206 -3.16 2.70 -12.13
CA GLU A 206 -2.81 2.94 -10.73
C GLU A 206 -1.32 2.73 -10.44
N ARG A 207 -0.72 1.67 -11.01
CA ARG A 207 0.73 1.41 -10.89
C ARG A 207 1.56 2.53 -11.51
N CYS A 208 1.16 3.04 -12.66
CA CYS A 208 1.81 4.17 -13.33
C CYS A 208 1.81 5.41 -12.42
N GLU A 209 0.65 5.79 -11.87
CA GLU A 209 0.53 6.94 -10.97
C GLU A 209 1.32 6.75 -9.66
N ALA A 210 1.29 5.55 -9.07
CA ALA A 210 2.08 5.25 -7.87
C ALA A 210 3.60 5.38 -8.12
N LEU A 211 4.09 4.92 -9.27
CA LEU A 211 5.50 5.07 -9.63
C LEU A 211 5.90 6.52 -9.88
N LYS A 212 5.02 7.33 -10.50
CA LYS A 212 5.24 8.78 -10.65
C LYS A 212 5.33 9.48 -9.31
N ALA A 213 4.40 9.17 -8.39
CA ALA A 213 4.42 9.72 -7.03
C ALA A 213 5.71 9.34 -6.29
N ARG A 214 6.16 8.08 -6.41
CA ARG A 214 7.44 7.62 -5.86
C ARG A 214 8.62 8.38 -6.43
N LEU A 215 8.67 8.57 -7.76
CA LEU A 215 9.73 9.36 -8.39
C LEU A 215 9.73 10.81 -7.87
N ALA A 216 8.56 11.43 -7.72
CA ALA A 216 8.44 12.77 -7.17
C ALA A 216 9.01 12.86 -5.74
N GLN A 217 8.74 11.86 -4.89
CA GLN A 217 9.34 11.77 -3.54
C GLN A 217 10.87 11.65 -3.58
N MET A 218 11.41 10.84 -4.51
CA MET A 218 12.86 10.64 -4.68
C MET A 218 13.58 11.92 -5.16
N LEU A 219 12.86 12.82 -5.82
CA LEU A 219 13.39 14.09 -6.34
C LEU A 219 13.20 15.27 -5.37
N GLN A 220 12.63 15.06 -4.17
CA GLN A 220 12.45 16.13 -3.19
C GLN A 220 13.82 16.67 -2.70
N PRO A 221 13.98 18.00 -2.54
CA PRO A 221 15.19 18.57 -1.95
C PRO A 221 15.53 17.96 -0.60
N GLY A 222 16.81 17.65 -0.38
CA GLY A 222 17.30 17.04 0.87
C GLY A 222 17.12 15.51 0.96
N LYS A 223 16.38 14.87 0.05
CA LYS A 223 16.38 13.40 -0.06
C LYS A 223 17.63 12.95 -0.80
N ARG A 224 18.45 12.14 -0.14
CA ARG A 224 19.59 11.45 -0.76
C ARG A 224 19.10 10.14 -1.34
N THR A 225 18.74 10.14 -2.62
CA THR A 225 18.36 8.93 -3.36
C THR A 225 19.42 8.65 -4.43
N ALA A 226 19.83 7.39 -4.58
CA ALA A 226 20.85 7.02 -5.55
C ALA A 226 20.35 7.28 -6.99
N ASN A 227 21.25 7.76 -7.86
CA ASN A 227 20.93 8.01 -9.26
C ASN A 227 20.47 6.73 -9.99
N SER A 228 20.99 5.55 -9.59
CA SER A 228 20.52 4.25 -10.08
C SER A 228 19.04 4.04 -9.82
N ASP A 229 18.58 4.30 -8.60
CA ASP A 229 17.18 4.11 -8.21
C ASP A 229 16.24 5.05 -8.98
N ILE A 230 16.69 6.29 -9.19
CA ILE A 230 15.95 7.29 -9.99
C ILE A 230 15.79 6.79 -11.44
N ARG A 231 16.87 6.30 -12.06
CA ARG A 231 16.83 5.71 -13.42
C ARG A 231 15.92 4.50 -13.48
N ASP A 232 16.04 3.58 -12.52
CA ASP A 232 15.21 2.37 -12.46
C ASP A 232 13.73 2.71 -12.30
N THR A 233 13.41 3.71 -11.48
CA THR A 233 12.04 4.17 -11.29
C THR A 233 11.49 4.81 -12.56
N ARG A 234 12.29 5.62 -13.28
CA ARG A 234 11.91 6.16 -14.59
C ARG A 234 11.63 5.06 -15.63
N ALA A 235 12.48 4.04 -15.71
CA ALA A 235 12.26 2.89 -16.61
C ALA A 235 10.99 2.10 -16.26
N LYS A 236 10.70 1.94 -14.95
CA LYS A 236 9.45 1.34 -14.47
C LYS A 236 8.23 2.18 -14.85
N ILE A 237 8.31 3.50 -14.75
CA ILE A 237 7.26 4.43 -15.21
C ILE A 237 7.02 4.25 -16.71
N GLU A 238 8.07 4.25 -17.53
CA GLU A 238 7.93 4.06 -18.98
C GLU A 238 7.18 2.75 -19.31
N THR A 239 7.58 1.66 -18.66
CA THR A 239 6.93 0.35 -18.85
C THR A 239 5.47 0.33 -18.37
N ALA A 240 5.19 0.90 -17.19
CA ALA A 240 3.86 0.87 -16.59
C ALA A 240 2.88 1.86 -17.24
N CYS A 241 3.38 3.02 -17.69
CA CYS A 241 2.58 4.09 -18.27
C CYS A 241 2.45 3.97 -19.80
N ALA A 242 3.18 3.06 -20.44
CA ALA A 242 3.00 2.78 -21.86
C ALA A 242 1.54 2.42 -22.15
N THR A 243 0.88 3.22 -22.98
CA THR A 243 -0.45 2.91 -23.48
C THR A 243 -0.43 1.57 -24.20
N ASP A 244 -1.56 0.85 -24.22
CA ASP A 244 -1.63 -0.44 -24.94
C ASP A 244 -1.17 -0.31 -26.39
N GLN A 245 -1.40 0.84 -27.04
CA GLN A 245 -0.98 1.09 -28.41
C GLN A 245 0.55 1.23 -28.55
N ARG A 246 1.21 1.96 -27.65
CA ARG A 246 2.69 2.07 -27.66
C ARG A 246 3.36 0.77 -27.25
N ALA A 247 2.79 0.07 -26.26
CA ALA A 247 3.28 -1.24 -25.83
C ALA A 247 3.14 -2.31 -26.93
N ARG A 248 2.06 -2.27 -27.72
CA ARG A 248 1.90 -3.13 -28.90
C ARG A 248 2.94 -2.80 -29.98
N LYS A 249 3.15 -1.51 -30.30
CA LYS A 249 4.15 -1.09 -31.29
C LYS A 249 5.58 -1.42 -30.87
N SER A 250 5.95 -1.23 -29.60
CA SER A 250 7.30 -1.56 -29.12
C SER A 250 7.56 -3.06 -29.09
N ARG A 251 6.56 -3.87 -28.69
CA ARG A 251 6.65 -5.34 -28.78
C ARG A 251 6.76 -5.81 -30.22
N ALA A 252 5.98 -5.23 -31.14
CA ALA A 252 6.04 -5.57 -32.56
C ALA A 252 7.44 -5.29 -33.13
N ARG A 253 8.05 -4.12 -32.84
CA ARG A 253 9.42 -3.80 -33.27
C ARG A 253 10.46 -4.72 -32.63
N LYS A 254 10.31 -5.04 -31.35
CA LYS A 254 11.24 -5.94 -30.65
C LYS A 254 11.18 -7.36 -31.24
N LEU A 255 9.99 -7.84 -31.56
CA LEU A 255 9.78 -9.12 -32.24
C LEU A 255 10.39 -9.13 -33.65
N GLN A 256 10.21 -8.04 -34.42
CA GLN A 256 10.84 -7.89 -35.74
C GLN A 256 12.38 -7.92 -35.65
N GLY A 257 12.98 -7.14 -34.75
CA GLY A 257 14.44 -7.14 -34.58
C GLY A 257 15.01 -8.48 -34.07
N THR A 258 14.27 -9.23 -33.26
CA THR A 258 14.71 -10.59 -32.86
C THR A 258 14.62 -11.60 -33.99
N LEU A 259 13.65 -11.47 -34.90
CA LEU A 259 13.53 -12.34 -36.06
C LEU A 259 14.68 -12.08 -37.05
N GLU A 260 14.94 -10.81 -37.38
CA GLU A 260 16.06 -10.42 -38.25
C GLU A 260 17.42 -10.85 -37.67
N SER A 261 17.62 -10.74 -36.36
CA SER A 261 18.86 -11.21 -35.72
C SER A 261 19.01 -12.73 -35.73
N SER A 262 17.90 -13.49 -35.73
CA SER A 262 17.94 -14.96 -35.81
C SER A 262 18.22 -15.47 -37.22
N GLU A 263 17.78 -14.72 -38.24
CA GLU A 263 17.97 -15.04 -39.65
C GLU A 263 19.43 -14.81 -40.08
N ASN A 264 20.02 -13.68 -39.68
CA ASN A 264 21.46 -13.41 -39.89
C ASN A 264 22.40 -14.41 -39.20
N HIS A 265 21.96 -15.07 -38.12
CA HIS A 265 22.79 -16.09 -37.45
C HIS A 265 22.70 -17.46 -38.14
N ARG A 266 21.62 -17.71 -38.91
CA ARG A 266 21.43 -18.96 -39.64
C ARG A 266 22.20 -18.99 -40.96
N GLU A 267 22.36 -17.85 -41.63
CA GLU A 267 23.13 -17.75 -42.88
C GLU A 267 24.65 -17.88 -42.65
N ASN A 268 25.17 -17.47 -41.50
CA ASN A 268 26.60 -17.56 -41.18
C ASN A 268 27.08 -18.97 -40.81
N HIS A 269 26.21 -19.96 -40.70
CA HIS A 269 26.58 -21.34 -40.34
C HIS A 269 26.54 -22.34 -41.51
N ILE A 270 26.20 -21.91 -42.72
CA ILE A 270 26.06 -22.80 -43.90
C ILE A 270 27.30 -22.77 -44.82
N THR A 271 28.25 -21.86 -44.62
CA THR A 271 29.51 -21.79 -45.38
C THR A 271 30.69 -22.36 -44.60
N SER A 272 30.68 -23.68 -44.36
CA SER A 272 31.91 -24.42 -44.04
C SER A 272 32.00 -25.66 -44.92
N PRO A 273 32.47 -25.54 -46.17
CA PRO A 273 32.90 -26.70 -46.92
C PRO A 273 34.22 -27.22 -46.32
N TYR A 274 34.25 -28.52 -46.08
CA TYR A 274 35.44 -29.30 -45.80
C TYR A 274 36.67 -28.79 -46.56
N GLN A 275 37.72 -28.40 -45.81
CA GLN A 275 39.11 -28.40 -46.26
C GLN A 275 39.82 -29.59 -45.63
#